data_AF-A0A1T4KTP9-F1
#
_entry.id   AF-A0A1T4KTP9-F1
#
_cell.length_a   1.000
_cell.length_b   1.000
_cell.length_c   1.000
_cell.angle_alpha   90.00
_cell.angle_beta   90.00
_cell.angle_gamma   90.00
#
_symmetry.space_group_name_H-M   'P 1'
#
loop_
_entity.id
_entity.type
_entity.pdbx_description
1 polymer ?
#
loop_
_entity_poly.entity_id
_entity_poly.type
_entity_poly.pdbx_seq_one_letter_code
_entity_poly.pdbx_strand_id
1 'polypeptide(L)'
;MEKNKKNIKDMSLTNDDDIKTDIDLFQELAEDRDIEKLQQLYKINMINTKFLYDTITSIIKNMVEVKKINNMKNKMKLTFLWIQYINSRDLRIKKEIEELEVYCKNPPSVFNYILSIMSKENAWLIHKIFLDTETSNDKYWYKKYFSKTTFYKKKQIAIMEFGRYLLQTSDD
;
A
#
# COMPACT_ATOMS: atom_id res chain seq x y z
N MET A 1 39.92 33.07 5.00
CA MET A 1 39.44 32.80 6.38
C MET A 1 38.25 33.76 6.56
N GLU A 2 37.01 33.37 6.86
CA GLU A 2 36.51 32.30 7.70
C GLU A 2 35.17 31.75 7.19
N LYS A 3 34.89 30.52 7.62
CA LYS A 3 33.63 29.78 7.44
C LYS A 3 32.58 30.33 8.42
N ASN A 4 31.31 30.37 8.03
CA ASN A 4 30.19 30.16 8.96
C ASN A 4 28.98 29.63 8.17
N LYS A 5 28.85 28.31 8.07
CA LYS A 5 28.08 27.40 8.95
C LYS A 5 26.57 27.64 8.89
N LYS A 6 25.92 26.70 8.19
CA LYS A 6 24.51 26.31 8.33
C LYS A 6 24.06 26.36 9.78
N ASN A 7 22.87 26.90 10.01
CA ASN A 7 22.02 26.43 11.10
C ASN A 7 20.59 26.26 10.58
N ILE A 8 20.25 24.99 10.30
CA ILE A 8 18.89 24.51 10.19
C ILE A 8 18.50 24.17 11.62
N LYS A 9 17.52 24.88 12.19
CA LYS A 9 16.77 24.43 13.35
C LYS A 9 15.33 24.89 13.23
N ASP A 10 14.48 23.89 13.02
CA ASP A 10 13.15 23.73 13.59
C ASP A 10 12.13 24.86 13.38
N MET A 11 11.35 24.73 12.32
CA MET A 11 9.95 25.17 12.32
C MET A 11 9.07 23.93 12.23
N SER A 12 8.63 23.49 13.40
CA SER A 12 7.44 22.66 13.58
C SER A 12 6.23 23.42 13.05
N LEU A 13 5.58 22.90 12.02
CA LEU A 13 4.23 23.32 11.62
C LEU A 13 3.43 22.09 11.22
N THR A 14 3.02 21.33 12.24
CA THR A 14 1.70 20.71 12.22
C THR A 14 0.73 21.79 12.71
N ASN A 15 -0.15 22.27 11.84
CA ASN A 15 -1.22 23.18 12.23
C ASN A 15 -2.18 22.40 13.13
N ASP A 16 -2.04 22.58 14.43
CA ASP A 16 -3.00 22.16 15.45
C ASP A 16 -4.32 22.96 15.36
N ASP A 17 -4.36 24.03 14.57
CA ASP A 17 -5.48 24.96 14.47
C ASP A 17 -6.71 24.44 13.71
N ASP A 18 -6.53 23.50 12.75
CA ASP A 18 -7.65 22.92 11.98
C ASP A 18 -8.35 21.77 12.76
N ILE A 19 -7.67 21.16 13.72
CA ILE A 19 -8.25 20.16 14.65
C ILE A 19 -9.00 20.89 15.78
N LYS A 20 -8.52 22.09 16.13
CA LYS A 20 -9.09 22.93 17.18
C LYS A 20 -10.51 23.39 16.84
N THR A 21 -10.79 23.68 15.57
CA THR A 21 -12.10 24.22 15.15
C THR A 21 -13.23 23.20 15.27
N ASP A 22 -12.97 21.93 14.93
CA ASP A 22 -13.97 20.86 15.09
C ASP A 22 -14.16 20.50 16.58
N ILE A 23 -13.09 20.53 17.38
CA ILE A 23 -13.16 20.26 18.82
C ILE A 23 -13.92 21.37 19.56
N ASP A 24 -13.68 22.64 19.22
CA ASP A 24 -14.33 23.79 19.85
C ASP A 24 -15.85 23.81 19.56
N LEU A 25 -16.27 23.39 18.34
CA LEU A 25 -17.68 23.29 17.96
C LEU A 25 -18.43 22.15 18.69
N PHE A 26 -17.72 21.08 19.06
CA PHE A 26 -18.28 19.96 19.84
C PHE A 26 -18.25 20.20 21.36
N GLN A 27 -17.34 21.05 21.85
CA GLN A 27 -17.24 21.43 23.26
C GLN A 27 -18.38 22.35 23.72
N GLU A 28 -18.99 23.11 22.81
CA GLU A 28 -20.07 24.05 23.12
C GLU A 28 -21.43 23.36 23.41
N LEU A 29 -21.54 22.04 23.19
CA LEU A 29 -22.82 21.29 23.20
C LEU A 29 -22.94 20.15 24.23
N ALA A 30 -21.94 19.90 25.08
CA ALA A 30 -21.95 18.74 25.99
C ALA A 30 -21.61 19.10 27.44
N GLU A 31 -22.36 18.55 28.39
CA GLU A 31 -22.02 18.62 29.82
C GLU A 31 -20.67 17.91 30.07
N ASP A 32 -19.83 18.43 30.97
CA ASP A 32 -18.41 18.06 31.18
C ASP A 32 -18.11 16.54 31.27
N ARG A 33 -19.08 15.70 31.69
CA ARG A 33 -18.91 14.23 31.76
C ARG A 33 -19.01 13.53 30.40
N ASP A 34 -19.69 14.11 29.43
CA ASP A 34 -19.86 13.53 28.10
C ASP A 34 -18.67 13.87 27.18
N ILE A 35 -18.00 15.00 27.43
CA ILE A 35 -16.78 15.39 26.70
C ILE A 35 -15.64 14.39 26.93
N GLU A 36 -15.40 13.97 28.17
CA GLU A 36 -14.31 13.03 28.49
C GLU A 36 -14.54 11.64 27.86
N LYS A 37 -15.79 11.15 27.88
CA LYS A 37 -16.17 9.91 27.20
C LYS A 37 -16.00 10.02 25.67
N LEU A 38 -16.40 11.15 25.08
CA LEU A 38 -16.23 11.39 23.65
C LEU A 38 -14.75 11.43 23.25
N GLN A 39 -13.89 12.07 24.05
CA GLN A 39 -12.44 12.07 23.83
C GLN A 39 -11.84 10.66 23.92
N GLN A 40 -12.29 9.85 24.89
CA GLN A 40 -11.85 8.45 25.01
C GLN A 40 -12.32 7.60 23.83
N LEU A 41 -13.58 7.71 23.41
CA LEU A 41 -14.12 7.01 22.24
C LEU A 41 -13.39 7.42 20.95
N TYR A 42 -13.12 8.71 20.77
CA TYR A 42 -12.36 9.22 19.64
C TYR A 42 -10.93 8.67 19.63
N LYS A 43 -10.26 8.65 20.80
CA LYS A 43 -8.92 8.06 20.95
C LYS A 43 -8.90 6.57 20.63
N ILE A 44 -9.88 5.80 21.11
CA ILE A 44 -10.04 4.37 20.81
C ILE A 44 -10.26 4.16 19.30
N ASN A 45 -11.17 4.92 18.69
CA ASN A 45 -11.43 4.85 17.26
C ASN A 45 -10.21 5.24 16.41
N MET A 46 -9.45 6.27 16.82
CA MET A 46 -8.19 6.63 16.15
C MET A 46 -7.13 5.53 16.28
N ILE A 47 -6.97 4.93 17.46
CA ILE A 47 -6.03 3.81 17.69
C ILE A 47 -6.41 2.63 16.80
N ASN A 48 -7.69 2.27 16.76
CA ASN A 48 -8.20 1.17 15.93
C ASN A 48 -8.01 1.45 14.44
N THR A 49 -8.24 2.69 14.01
CA THR A 49 -8.06 3.08 12.60
C THR A 49 -6.60 3.03 12.18
N LYS A 50 -5.68 3.53 13.03
CA LYS A 50 -4.24 3.47 12.76
C LYS A 50 -3.75 2.02 12.73
N PHE A 51 -4.12 1.21 13.72
CA PHE A 51 -3.76 -0.20 13.78
C PHE A 51 -4.26 -0.97 12.56
N LEU A 52 -5.51 -0.75 12.15
CA LEU A 52 -6.09 -1.38 10.97
C LEU A 52 -5.34 -0.96 9.69
N TYR A 53 -5.07 0.33 9.51
CA TYR A 53 -4.29 0.85 8.39
C TYR A 53 -2.87 0.23 8.33
N ASP A 54 -2.18 0.15 9.47
CA ASP A 54 -0.83 -0.41 9.55
C ASP A 54 -0.84 -1.92 9.24
N THR A 55 -1.85 -2.63 9.73
CA THR A 55 -2.12 -4.04 9.44
C THR A 55 -2.32 -4.27 7.94
N ILE A 56 -3.26 -3.56 7.32
CA ILE A 56 -3.55 -3.69 5.88
C ILE A 56 -2.31 -3.34 5.05
N THR A 57 -1.61 -2.25 5.40
CA THR A 57 -0.37 -1.87 4.74
C THR A 57 0.68 -2.99 4.78
N SER A 58 0.80 -3.67 5.92
CA SER A 58 1.73 -4.79 6.10
C SER A 58 1.31 -6.00 5.26
N ILE A 59 0.01 -6.32 5.21
CA ILE A 59 -0.53 -7.39 4.38
C ILE A 59 -0.24 -7.11 2.90
N ILE A 60 -0.52 -5.90 2.41
CA ILE A 60 -0.24 -5.50 1.02
C ILE A 60 1.25 -5.71 0.69
N LYS A 61 2.15 -5.27 1.56
CA LYS A 61 3.60 -5.49 1.37
C LYS A 61 3.93 -6.98 1.28
N ASN A 62 3.40 -7.79 2.19
CA ASN A 62 3.63 -9.23 2.18
C ASN A 62 3.11 -9.90 0.89
N MET A 63 1.92 -9.49 0.41
CA MET A 63 1.39 -9.99 -0.87
C MET A 63 2.31 -9.65 -2.05
N VAL A 64 2.87 -8.44 -2.07
CA VAL A 64 3.84 -8.03 -3.10
C VAL A 64 5.13 -8.83 -3.00
N GLU A 65 5.66 -9.06 -1.81
CA GLU A 65 6.87 -9.87 -1.61
C GLU A 65 6.65 -11.34 -2.02
N VAL A 66 5.51 -11.93 -1.64
CA VAL A 66 5.13 -13.28 -2.08
C VAL A 66 5.03 -13.36 -3.60
N LYS A 67 4.44 -12.34 -4.25
CA LYS A 67 4.39 -12.25 -5.72
C LYS A 67 5.80 -12.19 -6.34
N LYS A 68 6.72 -11.41 -5.78
CA LYS A 68 8.12 -11.35 -6.22
C LYS A 68 8.81 -12.70 -6.08
N ILE A 69 8.68 -13.36 -4.93
CA ILE A 69 9.28 -14.68 -4.67
C ILE A 69 8.73 -15.72 -5.65
N ASN A 70 7.42 -15.75 -5.87
CA ASN A 70 6.80 -16.68 -6.82
C ASN A 70 7.29 -16.43 -8.25
N ASN A 71 7.43 -15.18 -8.66
CA ASN A 71 8.01 -14.84 -9.96
C ASN A 71 9.47 -15.30 -10.09
N MET A 72 10.27 -15.17 -9.03
CA MET A 72 11.66 -15.69 -9.02
C MET A 72 11.68 -17.21 -9.13
N LYS A 73 10.87 -17.92 -8.33
CA LYS A 73 10.74 -19.38 -8.38
C LYS A 73 10.36 -19.87 -9.78
N ASN A 74 9.37 -19.23 -10.41
CA ASN A 74 8.94 -19.61 -11.75
C ASN A 74 10.01 -19.35 -12.81
N LYS A 75 10.76 -18.24 -12.72
CA LYS A 75 11.90 -17.97 -13.60
C LYS A 75 12.98 -19.04 -13.45
N MET A 76 13.31 -19.45 -12.23
CA MET A 76 14.28 -20.53 -11.99
C MET A 76 13.79 -21.85 -12.58
N LYS A 77 12.51 -22.19 -12.38
CA LYS A 77 11.89 -23.38 -12.97
C LYS A 77 11.95 -23.35 -14.50
N LEU A 78 11.63 -22.22 -15.13
CA LEU A 78 11.76 -22.04 -16.58
C LEU A 78 13.18 -22.29 -17.07
N THR A 79 14.19 -21.69 -16.41
CA THR A 79 15.59 -21.92 -16.76
C THR A 79 15.96 -23.41 -16.70
N PHE A 80 15.52 -24.11 -15.65
CA PHE A 80 15.79 -25.53 -15.49
C PHE A 80 15.11 -26.38 -16.58
N LEU A 81 13.84 -26.12 -16.88
CA LEU A 81 13.11 -26.80 -17.95
C LEU A 81 13.76 -26.55 -19.32
N TRP A 82 14.20 -25.32 -19.60
CA TRP A 82 14.94 -25.01 -20.83
C TRP A 82 16.22 -25.83 -20.97
N ILE A 83 17.02 -25.97 -19.89
CA ILE A 83 18.22 -26.82 -19.88
C ILE A 83 17.85 -28.28 -20.17
N GLN A 84 16.80 -28.80 -19.52
CA GLN A 84 16.34 -30.17 -19.76
C GLN A 84 15.86 -30.38 -21.20
N TYR A 85 15.12 -29.42 -21.75
CA TYR A 85 14.63 -29.48 -23.13
C TYR A 85 15.78 -29.46 -24.14
N ILE A 86 16.81 -28.62 -23.92
CA ILE A 86 17.99 -28.59 -24.79
C ILE A 86 18.69 -29.96 -24.82
N ASN A 87 18.78 -30.63 -23.67
CA ASN A 87 19.46 -31.92 -23.55
C ASN A 87 18.65 -33.12 -24.08
N SER A 88 17.33 -33.11 -23.86
CA SER A 88 16.45 -34.25 -24.19
C SER A 88 15.68 -34.10 -25.50
N ARG A 89 15.46 -32.86 -25.95
CA ARG A 89 14.50 -32.49 -27.00
C ARG A 89 13.07 -33.02 -26.77
N ASP A 90 12.71 -33.33 -25.53
CA ASP A 90 11.39 -33.86 -25.19
C ASP A 90 10.30 -32.78 -25.36
N LEU A 91 9.36 -33.03 -26.27
CA LEU A 91 8.25 -32.11 -26.57
C LEU A 91 7.30 -31.91 -25.38
N ARG A 92 7.24 -32.85 -24.43
CA ARG A 92 6.45 -32.69 -23.20
C ARG A 92 7.01 -31.57 -22.33
N ILE A 93 8.35 -31.48 -22.25
CA ILE A 93 9.04 -30.39 -21.52
C ILE A 93 8.81 -29.06 -22.22
N LYS A 94 8.83 -29.04 -23.57
CA LYS A 94 8.51 -27.84 -24.34
C LYS A 94 7.10 -27.32 -24.03
N LYS A 95 6.12 -28.23 -23.96
CA LYS A 95 4.74 -27.86 -23.58
C LYS A 95 4.66 -27.27 -22.17
N GLU A 96 5.36 -27.86 -21.20
CA GLU A 96 5.40 -27.33 -19.83
C GLU A 96 6.07 -25.94 -19.76
N ILE A 97 7.11 -25.69 -20.56
CA ILE A 97 7.71 -24.36 -20.70
C ILE A 97 6.66 -23.36 -21.20
N GLU A 98 5.97 -23.67 -22.29
CA GLU A 98 4.96 -22.80 -22.89
C GLU A 98 3.82 -22.49 -21.89
N GLU A 99 3.32 -23.50 -21.18
CA GLU A 99 2.30 -23.33 -20.13
C GLU A 99 2.80 -22.44 -18.98
N LEU A 100 4.04 -22.64 -18.51
CA LEU A 100 4.62 -21.84 -17.44
C LEU A 100 4.93 -20.40 -17.87
N GLU A 101 5.33 -20.18 -19.13
CA GLU A 101 5.51 -18.84 -19.70
C GLU A 101 4.20 -18.06 -19.76
N VAL A 102 3.09 -18.72 -20.14
CA VAL A 102 1.75 -18.13 -20.10
C VAL A 102 1.37 -17.77 -18.66
N TYR A 103 1.56 -18.68 -17.71
CA TYR A 103 1.28 -18.43 -16.29
C TYR A 103 2.09 -17.26 -15.74
N CYS A 104 3.37 -17.15 -16.08
CA CYS A 104 4.25 -16.07 -15.61
C CYS A 104 3.83 -14.69 -16.12
N LYS A 105 3.21 -14.61 -17.31
CA LYS A 105 2.75 -13.34 -17.88
C LYS A 105 1.56 -12.78 -17.11
N ASN A 106 0.58 -13.62 -16.79
CA ASN A 106 -0.66 -13.21 -16.13
C ASN A 106 -1.00 -14.14 -14.95
N PRO A 107 -0.22 -14.10 -13.85
CA PRO A 107 -0.50 -14.94 -12.71
C PRO A 107 -1.83 -14.51 -12.08
N PRO A 108 -2.79 -15.44 -11.88
CA PRO A 108 -3.97 -15.14 -11.10
C PRO A 108 -3.54 -14.74 -9.69
N SER A 109 -4.04 -13.61 -9.21
CA SER A 109 -3.65 -13.05 -7.93
C SER A 109 -4.83 -12.31 -7.32
N VAL A 110 -5.16 -12.66 -6.08
CA VAL A 110 -6.12 -11.92 -5.24
C VAL A 110 -5.76 -10.43 -5.22
N PHE A 111 -4.47 -10.09 -5.21
CA PHE A 111 -4.00 -8.71 -5.31
C PHE A 111 -4.49 -8.01 -6.59
N ASN A 112 -4.27 -8.65 -7.75
CA ASN A 112 -4.68 -8.09 -9.04
C ASN A 112 -6.21 -8.03 -9.16
N TYR A 113 -6.92 -9.02 -8.61
CA TYR A 113 -8.38 -9.01 -8.56
C TYR A 113 -8.91 -7.84 -7.73
N ILE A 114 -8.40 -7.64 -6.51
CA ILE A 114 -8.78 -6.49 -5.67
C ILE A 114 -8.53 -5.17 -6.39
N LEU A 115 -7.36 -4.99 -7.01
CA LEU A 115 -7.08 -3.80 -7.81
C LEU A 115 -8.08 -3.57 -8.95
N SER A 116 -8.63 -4.63 -9.54
CA SER A 116 -9.57 -4.54 -10.66
C SER A 116 -10.98 -4.07 -10.25
N ILE A 117 -11.36 -4.28 -8.98
CA ILE A 117 -12.67 -3.90 -8.43
C ILE A 117 -12.63 -2.62 -7.58
N MET A 118 -11.43 -2.13 -7.26
CA MET A 118 -11.23 -0.82 -6.65
C MET A 118 -11.55 0.33 -7.61
N SER A 119 -11.81 1.51 -7.04
CA SER A 119 -11.83 2.74 -7.83
C SER A 119 -10.51 2.93 -8.60
N LYS A 120 -10.59 3.38 -9.86
CA LYS A 120 -9.42 3.53 -10.75
C LYS A 120 -8.30 4.36 -10.13
N GLU A 121 -8.66 5.44 -9.41
CA GLU A 121 -7.71 6.31 -8.75
C GLU A 121 -6.97 5.58 -7.61
N ASN A 122 -7.70 4.88 -6.74
CA ASN A 122 -7.08 4.19 -5.61
C ASN A 122 -6.28 2.96 -6.06
N ALA A 123 -6.75 2.23 -7.07
CA ALA A 123 -6.01 1.15 -7.69
C ALA A 123 -4.67 1.65 -8.27
N TRP A 124 -4.70 2.79 -8.99
CA TRP A 124 -3.49 3.44 -9.48
C TRP A 124 -2.56 3.86 -8.34
N LEU A 125 -3.11 4.38 -7.24
CA LEU A 125 -2.32 4.80 -6.10
C LEU A 125 -1.64 3.61 -5.40
N ILE A 126 -2.35 2.50 -5.18
CA ILE A 126 -1.76 1.27 -4.64
C ILE A 126 -0.67 0.74 -5.58
N HIS A 127 -0.93 0.72 -6.89
CA HIS A 127 0.07 0.33 -7.87
C HIS A 127 1.34 1.20 -7.77
N LYS A 128 1.18 2.53 -7.74
CA LYS A 128 2.29 3.46 -7.59
C LYS A 128 3.03 3.33 -6.25
N ILE A 129 2.36 2.97 -5.16
CA ILE A 129 3.02 2.85 -3.85
C ILE A 129 3.79 1.53 -3.72
N PHE A 130 3.23 0.43 -4.23
CA PHE A 130 3.70 -0.91 -3.86
C PHE A 130 4.23 -1.75 -5.03
N LEU A 131 3.80 -1.50 -6.27
CA LEU A 131 4.18 -2.32 -7.44
C LEU A 131 5.18 -1.63 -8.36
N ASP A 132 5.13 -0.30 -8.43
CA ASP A 132 5.99 0.48 -9.31
C ASP A 132 7.42 0.61 -8.73
N THR A 133 8.40 0.13 -9.49
CA THR A 133 9.81 0.11 -9.12
C THR A 133 10.48 1.48 -9.18
N GLU A 134 9.92 2.43 -9.93
CA GLU A 134 10.47 3.79 -10.00
C GLU A 134 10.13 4.58 -8.74
N THR A 135 8.87 4.50 -8.32
CA THR A 135 8.34 5.20 -7.15
C THR A 135 8.77 4.56 -5.83
N SER A 136 9.08 3.26 -5.80
CA SER A 136 9.60 2.61 -4.59
C SER A 136 10.92 3.23 -4.11
N ASN A 137 11.70 3.82 -5.03
CA ASN A 137 12.99 4.43 -4.74
C ASN A 137 12.91 5.95 -4.50
N ASP A 138 11.85 6.62 -4.97
CA ASP A 138 11.65 8.07 -4.79
C ASP A 138 10.56 8.35 -3.74
N LYS A 139 10.97 8.67 -2.51
CA LYS A 139 10.04 9.03 -1.42
C LYS A 139 9.16 10.26 -1.71
N TYR A 140 9.48 11.06 -2.72
CA TYR A 140 8.79 12.29 -3.07
C TYR A 140 8.06 12.24 -4.42
N TRP A 141 7.92 11.05 -5.02
CA TRP A 141 7.28 10.88 -6.33
C TRP A 141 5.88 11.54 -6.38
N TYR A 142 5.16 11.52 -5.25
CA TYR A 142 3.81 12.07 -5.13
C TYR A 142 3.74 13.58 -5.38
N LYS A 143 4.84 14.33 -5.20
CA LYS A 143 4.87 15.79 -5.39
C LYS A 143 4.56 16.22 -6.82
N LYS A 144 4.68 15.30 -7.79
CA LYS A 144 4.30 15.53 -9.19
C LYS A 144 2.79 15.62 -9.40
N TYR A 145 1.99 15.11 -8.46
CA TYR A 145 0.54 14.95 -8.62
C TYR A 145 -0.26 15.58 -7.48
N PHE A 146 0.29 15.60 -6.27
CA PHE A 146 -0.43 15.98 -5.06
C PHE A 146 0.43 16.81 -4.11
N SER A 147 -0.22 17.66 -3.32
CA SER A 147 0.38 18.16 -2.08
C SER A 147 0.60 17.00 -1.09
N LYS A 148 1.52 17.20 -0.13
CA LYS A 148 1.82 16.19 0.91
C LYS A 148 0.57 15.75 1.66
N THR A 149 -0.24 16.69 2.13
CA THR A 149 -1.48 16.41 2.88
C THR A 149 -2.50 15.65 2.04
N THR A 150 -2.70 16.05 0.79
CA THR A 150 -3.60 15.38 -0.15
C THR A 150 -3.15 13.93 -0.42
N PHE A 151 -1.85 13.72 -0.63
CA PHE A 151 -1.30 12.40 -0.84
C PHE A 151 -1.58 11.47 0.34
N TYR A 152 -1.31 11.90 1.58
CA TYR A 152 -1.55 11.05 2.75
C TYR A 152 -3.03 10.74 2.95
N LYS A 153 -3.93 11.71 2.73
CA LYS A 153 -5.39 11.47 2.77
C LYS A 153 -5.81 10.44 1.72
N LYS A 154 -5.41 10.63 0.46
CA LYS A 154 -5.74 9.69 -0.63
C LYS A 154 -5.12 8.30 -0.42
N LYS A 155 -3.89 8.24 0.09
CA LYS A 155 -3.21 7.00 0.44
C LYS A 155 -3.99 6.21 1.50
N GLN A 156 -4.45 6.89 2.54
CA GLN A 156 -5.26 6.26 3.58
C GLN A 156 -6.55 5.69 3.00
N ILE A 157 -7.28 6.47 2.21
CA ILE A 157 -8.52 6.01 1.55
C ILE A 157 -8.25 4.77 0.68
N ALA A 158 -7.20 4.80 -0.14
CA ALA A 158 -6.87 3.68 -1.03
C ALA A 158 -6.52 2.40 -0.25
N ILE A 159 -5.77 2.51 0.85
CA ILE A 159 -5.40 1.35 1.69
C ILE A 159 -6.64 0.79 2.39
N MET A 160 -7.53 1.66 2.90
CA MET A 160 -8.77 1.22 3.54
C MET A 160 -9.73 0.56 2.54
N GLU A 161 -9.86 1.10 1.33
CA GLU A 161 -10.65 0.46 0.26
C GLU A 161 -10.09 -0.91 -0.10
N PHE A 162 -8.77 -1.04 -0.25
CA PHE A 162 -8.12 -2.33 -0.51
C PHE A 162 -8.44 -3.35 0.58
N GLY A 163 -8.29 -2.95 1.85
CA GLY A 163 -8.57 -3.83 3.00
C GLY A 163 -10.03 -4.28 3.05
N ARG A 164 -10.98 -3.41 2.71
CA ARG A 164 -12.41 -3.76 2.65
C ARG A 164 -12.65 -4.90 1.65
N TYR A 165 -12.12 -4.78 0.44
CA TYR A 165 -12.28 -5.83 -0.58
C TYR A 165 -11.54 -7.11 -0.22
N LEU A 166 -10.36 -7.00 0.41
CA LEU A 166 -9.61 -8.17 0.86
C LEU A 166 -10.41 -9.03 1.85
N LEU A 167 -11.09 -8.40 2.81
CA LEU A 167 -11.92 -9.10 3.78
C LEU A 167 -13.12 -9.78 3.09
N GLN A 168 -13.78 -9.06 2.17
CA GLN A 168 -14.91 -9.63 1.41
C GLN A 168 -14.50 -10.84 0.57
N THR A 169 -13.31 -10.84 -0.03
CA THR A 169 -12.79 -11.99 -0.80
C THR A 169 -12.36 -13.18 0.05
N SER A 170 -12.38 -13.05 1.38
CA SER A 170 -11.98 -14.14 2.30
C SER A 170 -13.18 -14.90 2.88
N ASP A 171 -14.40 -14.38 2.68
CA ASP A 171 -15.65 -14.97 3.18
C ASP A 171 -16.38 -15.85 2.14
N ASP A 172 -15.85 -15.92 0.90
CA ASP A 172 -16.33 -16.77 -0.22
C ASP A 172 -15.42 -17.99 -0.42
#